data_AF-A0A7C4W8C4-F1
#
_entry.id   AF-A0A7C4W8C4-F1
#
_cell.length_a   1.000
_cell.length_b   1.000
_cell.length_c   1.000
_cell.angle_alpha   90.00
_cell.angle_beta   90.00
_cell.angle_gamma   90.00
#
_symmetry.space_group_name_H-M   'P 1'
#
loop_
_entity.id
_entity.type
_entity.pdbx_description
1 polymer ?
#
loop_
_entity_poly.entity_id
_entity_poly.type
_entity_poly.pdbx_seq_one_letter_code
_entity_poly.pdbx_strand_id
1 'polypeptide(L)'
;MELEKYSMSEDRVTVVNINQDYCSRCLICYSICPYEAIQRDAETGKVEINMQKCQVCGICYSACPVFAIEIAYYNYDNLVKYIEDMLGKSKAETLVFMCRGNSPSTREIEEILANQGLSIKDYIPLRLPCSGRVPTEFIFKVLGLGVKKIVSIQCEDEFCRFKEGTKINTRRLALGRKVLEDLGFPRDAVTVIKYSRKAVYYTEKCVGCDKCVFICPYSAIEAEPFATPKILYEYCMGCGACALVCPHHAIQVKGFEFEDVLKRYCDTAIKLKAEGRSPLVLVFSCQWSEFSALDNPENIFSKRNCVVLEVPCFKALDPVHIVNALRNGFDGVMAAVCSAEDCKLQEGRDTAERNMAVLKDFLGKMGLTERFELFEVSPRSAGEFEKKLDAFTNKIASISSTKLSKKEV
;
A
#
# COMPACT_ATOMS: atom_id res chain seq x y z
N MET A 1 16.00 -15.85 -34.20
CA MET A 1 16.10 -14.75 -33.22
C MET A 1 14.96 -13.80 -33.53
N GLU A 2 13.74 -14.21 -33.20
CA GLU A 2 12.51 -13.45 -33.38
C GLU A 2 11.79 -13.48 -32.04
N LEU A 3 11.49 -12.29 -31.52
CA LEU A 3 10.79 -12.08 -30.26
C LEU A 3 9.31 -12.42 -30.49
N GLU A 4 8.87 -13.55 -29.92
CA GLU A 4 7.45 -13.91 -29.88
C GLU A 4 6.67 -12.83 -29.13
N LYS A 5 5.76 -12.17 -29.86
CA LYS A 5 4.74 -11.27 -29.34
C LYS A 5 3.83 -12.06 -28.40
N TYR A 6 3.93 -11.79 -27.11
CA TYR A 6 2.91 -12.16 -26.13
C TYR A 6 1.56 -11.58 -26.58
N SER A 7 0.66 -12.43 -27.07
CA SER A 7 -0.73 -12.09 -27.34
C SER A 7 -1.41 -11.73 -26.03
N MET A 8 -1.79 -10.46 -25.88
CA MET A 8 -2.54 -9.96 -24.73
C MET A 8 -3.98 -10.52 -24.79
N SER A 9 -4.39 -11.24 -23.75
CA SER A 9 -5.75 -11.77 -23.59
C SER A 9 -6.81 -10.66 -23.47
N GLU A 10 -7.96 -10.84 -24.14
CA GLU A 10 -9.08 -9.88 -24.29
C GLU A 10 -9.89 -9.52 -23.02
N ASP A 11 -9.55 -10.04 -21.83
CA ASP A 11 -10.39 -9.91 -20.61
C ASP A 11 -9.82 -8.98 -19.50
N ARG A 12 -8.88 -8.08 -19.82
CA ARG A 12 -8.36 -7.14 -18.82
C ARG A 12 -9.10 -5.82 -18.84
N VAL A 13 -9.91 -5.57 -17.81
CA VAL A 13 -10.45 -4.22 -17.51
C VAL A 13 -9.26 -3.28 -17.35
N THR A 14 -9.15 -2.32 -18.28
CA THR A 14 -8.05 -1.34 -18.26
C THR A 14 -8.28 -0.36 -17.10
N VAL A 15 -7.34 -0.33 -16.16
CA VAL A 15 -7.50 0.45 -14.91
C VAL A 15 -7.37 1.95 -15.13
N VAL A 16 -6.64 2.39 -16.15
CA VAL A 16 -6.51 3.81 -16.53
C VAL A 16 -6.68 3.94 -18.03
N ASN A 17 -7.67 4.72 -18.47
CA ASN A 17 -7.98 4.90 -19.89
C ASN A 17 -8.10 6.38 -20.25
N ILE A 18 -7.94 6.71 -21.55
CA ILE A 18 -8.19 8.06 -22.07
C ILE A 18 -9.36 7.98 -23.05
N ASN A 19 -10.46 8.64 -22.69
CA ASN A 19 -11.58 8.88 -23.58
C ASN A 19 -11.14 9.85 -24.70
N GLN A 20 -11.00 9.32 -25.91
CA GLN A 20 -10.48 10.09 -27.05
C GLN A 20 -11.47 11.14 -27.57
N ASP A 21 -12.77 10.99 -27.30
CA ASP A 21 -13.80 11.94 -27.71
C ASP A 21 -13.74 13.22 -26.86
N TYR A 22 -13.32 13.10 -25.60
CA TYR A 22 -13.11 14.26 -24.71
C TYR A 22 -11.67 14.80 -24.74
N CYS A 23 -10.70 14.04 -25.25
CA CYS A 23 -9.30 14.42 -25.17
C CYS A 23 -8.96 15.64 -26.06
N SER A 24 -8.58 16.75 -25.43
CA SER A 24 -8.14 17.98 -26.12
C SER A 24 -6.72 17.91 -26.70
N ARG A 25 -6.00 16.78 -26.51
CA ARG A 25 -4.62 16.57 -26.99
C ARG A 25 -3.61 17.62 -26.50
N CYS A 26 -3.87 18.27 -25.36
CA CYS A 26 -3.04 19.35 -24.80
C CYS A 26 -1.71 18.89 -24.15
N LEU A 27 -1.51 17.57 -23.95
CA LEU A 27 -0.29 16.96 -23.41
C LEU A 27 0.10 17.33 -21.97
N ILE A 28 -0.80 17.91 -21.16
CA ILE A 28 -0.56 18.10 -19.72
C ILE A 28 -0.28 16.76 -19.03
N CYS A 29 -1.05 15.72 -19.37
CA CYS A 29 -0.88 14.38 -18.84
C CYS A 29 0.49 13.77 -19.18
N TYR A 30 1.01 14.05 -20.38
CA TYR A 30 2.36 13.67 -20.80
C TYR A 30 3.41 14.35 -19.90
N SER A 31 3.35 15.68 -19.80
CA SER A 31 4.35 16.48 -19.07
C SER A 31 4.40 16.20 -17.57
N ILE A 32 3.27 15.77 -16.98
CA ILE A 32 3.18 15.52 -15.53
C ILE A 32 3.44 14.05 -15.16
N CYS A 33 3.57 13.14 -16.13
CA CYS A 33 3.75 11.71 -15.85
C CYS A 33 5.19 11.41 -15.42
N PRO A 34 5.47 11.04 -14.15
CA PRO A 34 6.84 10.80 -13.70
C PRO A 34 7.40 9.43 -14.13
N TYR A 35 6.67 8.72 -14.98
CA TYR A 35 6.99 7.38 -15.48
C TYR A 35 7.05 7.31 -17.00
N GLU A 36 6.86 8.43 -17.70
CA GLU A 36 6.91 8.49 -19.17
C GLU A 36 5.97 7.44 -19.81
N ALA A 37 4.85 7.19 -19.13
CA ALA A 37 3.88 6.19 -19.52
C ALA A 37 2.87 6.73 -20.53
N ILE A 38 2.91 8.02 -20.84
CA ILE A 38 1.96 8.68 -21.74
C ILE A 38 2.73 9.15 -22.95
N GLN A 39 2.18 8.96 -24.15
CA GLN A 39 2.78 9.41 -25.40
C GLN A 39 1.69 9.90 -26.35
N ARG A 40 2.10 10.68 -27.36
CA ARG A 40 1.23 11.08 -28.46
C ARG A 40 1.61 10.28 -29.68
N ASP A 41 0.65 9.58 -30.25
CA ASP A 41 0.83 8.91 -31.53
C ASP A 41 1.07 9.94 -32.64
N ALA A 42 2.10 9.70 -33.46
CA ALA A 42 2.57 10.68 -34.44
C ALA A 42 1.62 10.81 -35.65
N GLU A 43 0.91 9.74 -36.00
CA GLU A 43 0.06 9.69 -37.19
C GLU A 43 -1.36 10.17 -36.89
N THR A 44 -1.98 9.60 -35.86
CA THR A 44 -3.37 9.88 -35.47
C THR A 44 -3.49 11.10 -34.54
N GLY A 45 -2.39 11.47 -33.89
CA GLY A 45 -2.36 12.50 -32.86
C GLY A 45 -3.05 12.12 -31.56
N LYS A 46 -3.50 10.86 -31.40
CA LYS A 46 -4.12 10.35 -30.17
C LYS A 46 -3.11 10.34 -29.02
N VAL A 47 -3.61 10.53 -27.81
CA VAL A 47 -2.78 10.41 -26.60
C VAL A 47 -3.05 9.05 -25.98
N GLU A 48 -1.99 8.28 -25.75
CA GLU A 48 -2.06 6.89 -25.33
C GLU A 48 -1.27 6.64 -24.04
N ILE A 49 -1.68 5.62 -23.29
CA ILE A 49 -1.04 5.20 -22.05
C ILE A 49 -0.39 3.83 -22.26
N ASN A 50 0.92 3.76 -22.11
CA ASN A 50 1.65 2.52 -21.95
C ASN A 50 1.39 1.93 -20.56
N MET A 51 0.54 0.91 -20.50
CA MET A 51 0.16 0.25 -19.25
C MET A 51 1.30 -0.53 -18.57
N GLN A 52 2.34 -0.92 -19.31
CA GLN A 52 3.53 -1.54 -18.71
C GLN A 52 4.37 -0.53 -17.92
N LYS A 53 4.36 0.74 -18.31
CA LYS A 53 5.01 1.83 -17.57
C LYS A 53 4.09 2.48 -16.52
N CYS A 54 2.77 2.47 -16.75
CA CYS A 54 1.80 3.11 -15.87
C CYS A 54 1.85 2.51 -14.45
N GLN A 55 1.95 3.36 -13.44
CA GLN A 55 2.00 2.94 -12.03
C GLN A 55 0.68 3.17 -11.29
N VAL A 56 -0.40 3.49 -12.01
CA VAL A 56 -1.74 3.76 -11.46
C VAL A 56 -1.71 4.83 -10.34
N CYS A 57 -0.80 5.81 -10.47
CA CYS A 57 -0.62 6.85 -9.45
C CYS A 57 -1.79 7.85 -9.39
N GLY A 58 -2.48 8.07 -10.52
CA GLY A 58 -3.62 9.00 -10.65
C GLY A 58 -3.23 10.47 -10.86
N ILE A 59 -1.95 10.78 -11.04
CA ILE A 59 -1.48 12.17 -11.23
C ILE A 59 -2.05 12.77 -12.52
N CYS A 60 -1.94 12.05 -13.65
CA CYS A 60 -2.50 12.49 -14.94
C CYS A 60 -4.02 12.67 -14.87
N TYR A 61 -4.72 11.73 -14.21
CA TYR A 61 -6.16 11.78 -13.96
C TYR A 61 -6.57 13.10 -13.31
N SER A 62 -5.91 13.46 -12.21
CA SER A 62 -6.20 14.69 -11.47
C SER A 62 -5.77 15.99 -12.16
N ALA A 63 -5.04 15.89 -13.27
CA ALA A 63 -4.49 17.03 -13.99
C ALA A 63 -5.19 17.27 -15.34
N CYS A 64 -6.08 16.37 -15.77
CA CYS A 64 -6.76 16.49 -17.05
C CYS A 64 -7.85 17.58 -16.96
N PRO A 65 -7.71 18.71 -17.67
CA PRO A 65 -8.64 19.84 -17.54
C PRO A 65 -10.02 19.57 -18.15
N VAL A 66 -10.11 18.56 -19.03
CA VAL A 66 -11.33 18.15 -19.74
C VAL A 66 -11.85 16.81 -19.24
N PHE A 67 -11.32 16.30 -18.11
CA PHE A 67 -11.73 15.05 -17.48
C PHE A 67 -11.77 13.83 -18.41
N ALA A 68 -10.93 13.83 -19.45
CA ALA A 68 -10.87 12.75 -20.44
C ALA A 68 -10.15 11.48 -19.94
N ILE A 69 -9.50 11.53 -18.78
CA ILE A 69 -8.81 10.37 -18.21
C ILE A 69 -9.75 9.71 -17.21
N GLU A 70 -9.96 8.41 -17.37
CA GLU A 70 -10.79 7.58 -16.50
C GLU A 70 -9.89 6.64 -15.67
N ILE A 71 -10.27 6.39 -14.42
CA ILE A 71 -9.58 5.46 -13.53
C ILE A 71 -10.59 4.56 -12.82
N ALA A 72 -10.29 3.26 -12.75
CA ALA A 72 -11.19 2.27 -12.17
C ALA A 72 -11.38 2.44 -10.65
N TYR A 73 -10.33 2.90 -9.95
CA TYR A 73 -10.33 3.04 -8.49
C TYR A 73 -10.04 4.48 -8.09
N TYR A 74 -10.68 4.96 -7.02
CA TYR A 74 -10.49 6.31 -6.48
C TYR A 74 -10.72 7.42 -7.52
N ASN A 75 -11.66 7.20 -8.45
CA ASN A 75 -12.16 8.30 -9.25
C ASN A 75 -12.92 9.30 -8.36
N TYR A 76 -13.15 10.49 -8.91
CA TYR A 76 -13.78 11.61 -8.25
C TYR A 76 -15.11 11.22 -7.60
N ASP A 77 -16.00 10.57 -8.34
CA ASP A 77 -17.33 10.21 -7.86
C ASP A 77 -17.26 9.22 -6.69
N ASN A 78 -16.39 8.21 -6.77
CA ASN A 78 -16.18 7.25 -5.69
C ASN A 78 -15.61 7.93 -4.43
N LEU A 79 -14.69 8.88 -4.59
CA LEU A 79 -14.14 9.64 -3.47
C LEU A 79 -15.21 10.52 -2.82
N VAL A 80 -16.01 11.23 -3.61
CA VAL A 80 -17.10 12.10 -3.09
C VAL A 80 -18.15 11.25 -2.38
N LYS A 81 -18.61 10.16 -3.00
CA LYS A 81 -19.58 9.25 -2.42
C LYS A 81 -19.11 8.68 -1.08
N TYR A 82 -17.84 8.32 -0.96
CA TYR A 82 -17.27 7.87 0.31
C TYR A 82 -17.43 8.93 1.41
N ILE A 83 -17.17 10.20 1.10
CA ILE A 83 -17.33 11.29 2.08
C ILE A 83 -18.79 11.51 2.44
N GLU A 84 -19.70 11.49 1.47
CA GLU A 84 -21.15 11.60 1.71
C GLU A 84 -21.65 10.47 2.63
N ASP A 85 -21.25 9.24 2.36
CA ASP A 85 -21.59 8.07 3.18
C ASP A 85 -21.05 8.19 4.62
N MET A 86 -19.85 8.76 4.79
CA MET A 86 -19.23 8.94 6.09
C MET A 86 -19.87 10.09 6.89
N LEU A 87 -20.21 11.20 6.24
CA LEU A 87 -20.96 12.30 6.86
C LEU A 87 -22.37 11.88 7.30
N GLY A 88 -22.98 10.93 6.59
CA GLY A 88 -24.25 10.34 7.02
C GLY A 88 -24.14 9.47 8.28
N LYS A 89 -22.94 9.01 8.64
CA LYS A 89 -22.68 8.08 9.76
C LYS A 89 -21.93 8.70 10.93
N SER A 90 -21.24 9.83 10.71
CA SER A 90 -20.38 10.49 11.69
C SER A 90 -20.69 11.97 11.79
N LYS A 91 -20.44 12.56 12.97
CA LYS A 91 -20.47 14.01 13.18
C LYS A 91 -19.12 14.67 12.92
N ALA A 92 -18.15 13.92 12.40
CA ALA A 92 -16.83 14.42 12.09
C ALA A 92 -16.87 15.61 11.12
N GLU A 93 -16.33 16.74 11.55
CA GLU A 93 -16.23 17.96 10.74
C GLU A 93 -14.87 18.09 10.03
N THR A 94 -13.99 17.11 10.24
CA THR A 94 -12.63 17.08 9.68
C THR A 94 -12.45 15.86 8.77
N LEU A 95 -11.95 16.09 7.55
CA LEU A 95 -11.42 15.03 6.70
C LEU A 95 -9.92 14.92 6.90
N VAL A 96 -9.41 13.71 7.17
CA VAL A 96 -7.98 13.42 7.11
C VAL A 96 -7.75 12.44 5.97
N PHE A 97 -7.21 12.92 4.85
CA PHE A 97 -6.80 12.04 3.76
C PHE A 97 -5.29 11.83 3.75
N MET A 98 -4.86 10.59 3.46
CA MET A 98 -3.46 10.21 3.62
C MET A 98 -2.94 9.28 2.53
N CYS A 99 -1.65 9.44 2.20
CA CYS A 99 -0.95 8.55 1.28
C CYS A 99 -0.69 7.19 1.92
N ARG A 100 -0.88 6.10 1.17
CA ARG A 100 -0.41 4.76 1.55
C ARG A 100 1.10 4.70 1.76
N GLY A 101 1.88 5.65 1.23
CA GLY A 101 3.32 5.74 1.51
C GLY A 101 3.67 5.95 2.99
N ASN A 102 2.72 6.51 3.75
CA ASN A 102 2.88 6.86 5.15
C ASN A 102 2.34 5.76 6.08
N SER A 103 1.32 5.06 5.59
CA SER A 103 0.74 3.79 6.03
C SER A 103 0.58 3.44 7.51
N PRO A 104 0.16 4.31 8.43
CA PRO A 104 -0.31 3.80 9.71
C PRO A 104 -1.57 2.97 9.47
N SER A 105 -1.57 1.72 9.91
CA SER A 105 -2.77 0.93 10.13
C SER A 105 -3.58 1.61 11.23
N THR A 106 -4.29 2.68 10.89
CA THR A 106 -5.16 3.57 11.69
C THR A 106 -4.61 4.16 13.02
N ARG A 107 -3.51 3.66 13.58
CA ARG A 107 -3.06 3.94 14.95
C ARG A 107 -2.05 5.08 15.09
N GLU A 108 -1.38 5.50 14.01
CA GLU A 108 -0.40 6.60 14.09
C GLU A 108 -0.97 7.93 13.58
N ILE A 109 -2.19 7.97 13.03
CA ILE A 109 -2.76 9.22 12.50
C ILE A 109 -2.84 10.26 13.62
N GLU A 110 -3.40 9.87 14.77
CA GLU A 110 -3.52 10.74 15.94
C GLU A 110 -2.14 11.20 16.44
N GLU A 111 -1.14 10.31 16.43
CA GLU A 111 0.23 10.67 16.80
C GLU A 111 0.85 11.67 15.82
N ILE A 112 0.67 11.46 14.51
CA ILE A 112 1.14 12.37 13.46
C ILE A 112 0.48 13.75 13.65
N LEU A 113 -0.83 13.78 13.91
CA LEU A 113 -1.56 15.02 14.15
C LEU A 113 -1.10 15.72 15.43
N ALA A 114 -0.93 14.97 16.53
CA ALA A 114 -0.45 15.49 17.81
C ALA A 114 0.96 16.09 17.72
N ASN A 115 1.87 15.44 16.99
CA ASN A 115 3.22 15.94 16.73
C ASN A 115 3.23 17.25 15.92
N GLN A 116 2.13 17.57 15.24
CA GLN A 116 1.93 18.85 14.55
C GLN A 116 1.10 19.85 15.37
N GLY A 117 0.87 19.58 16.65
CA GLY A 117 0.06 20.42 17.54
C GLY A 117 -1.45 20.37 17.26
N LEU A 118 -1.92 19.38 16.50
CA LEU A 118 -3.33 19.23 16.14
C LEU A 118 -3.99 18.15 17.02
N SER A 119 -4.88 18.56 17.92
CA SER A 119 -5.68 17.63 18.74
C SER A 119 -6.99 17.27 18.05
N ILE A 120 -6.92 16.50 16.96
CA ILE A 120 -8.09 16.04 16.19
C ILE A 120 -8.31 14.56 16.52
N LYS A 121 -9.44 14.24 17.15
CA LYS A 121 -9.81 12.86 17.54
C LYS A 121 -10.96 12.28 16.70
N ASP A 122 -11.90 13.12 16.27
CA ASP A 122 -13.00 12.71 15.42
C ASP A 122 -12.80 13.26 14.00
N TYR A 123 -12.59 12.37 13.04
CA TYR A 123 -12.32 12.71 11.66
C TYR A 123 -12.77 11.60 10.72
N ILE A 124 -13.02 11.97 9.46
CA ILE A 124 -13.26 11.04 8.37
C ILE A 124 -11.89 10.60 7.82
N PRO A 125 -11.46 9.34 7.97
CA PRO A 125 -10.20 8.87 7.41
C PRO A 125 -10.39 8.53 5.93
N LEU A 126 -9.57 9.10 5.04
CA LEU A 126 -9.52 8.69 3.64
C LEU A 126 -8.11 8.22 3.28
N ARG A 127 -7.94 6.91 3.16
CA ARG A 127 -6.65 6.34 2.74
C ARG A 127 -6.65 6.16 1.23
N LEU A 128 -5.58 6.59 0.58
CA LEU A 128 -5.43 6.45 -0.87
C LEU A 128 -3.96 6.22 -1.26
N PRO A 129 -3.68 5.63 -2.43
CA PRO A 129 -2.31 5.32 -2.82
C PRO A 129 -1.40 6.56 -2.88
N CYS A 130 -1.91 7.69 -3.36
CA CYS A 130 -1.12 8.91 -3.57
C CYS A 130 -1.95 10.18 -3.50
N SER A 131 -1.59 11.16 -2.67
CA SER A 131 -2.21 12.51 -2.65
C SER A 131 -2.21 13.17 -4.03
N GLY A 132 -1.21 12.87 -4.87
CA GLY A 132 -1.10 13.32 -6.25
C GLY A 132 -2.36 13.12 -7.09
N ARG A 133 -3.19 12.10 -6.79
CA ARG A 133 -4.44 11.83 -7.51
C ARG A 133 -5.63 12.69 -7.10
N VAL A 134 -5.53 13.41 -6.00
CA VAL A 134 -6.66 14.17 -5.45
C VAL A 134 -6.76 15.49 -6.22
N PRO A 135 -7.82 15.70 -7.03
CA PRO A 135 -8.02 16.93 -7.78
C PRO A 135 -8.46 18.08 -6.85
N THR A 136 -8.30 19.33 -7.26
CA THR A 136 -8.65 20.50 -6.41
C THR A 136 -10.16 20.57 -6.20
N GLU A 137 -10.92 20.20 -7.22
CA GLU A 137 -12.37 20.15 -7.27
C GLU A 137 -12.93 19.27 -6.15
N PHE A 138 -12.24 18.18 -5.81
CA PHE A 138 -12.62 17.31 -4.70
C PHE A 138 -12.54 18.04 -3.36
N ILE A 139 -11.50 18.85 -3.15
CA ILE A 139 -11.34 19.65 -1.93
C ILE A 139 -12.49 20.64 -1.79
N PHE A 140 -12.84 21.34 -2.86
CA PHE A 140 -13.94 22.31 -2.86
C PHE A 140 -15.29 21.64 -2.65
N LYS A 141 -15.53 20.50 -3.31
CA LYS A 141 -16.75 19.71 -3.12
C LYS A 141 -16.90 19.24 -1.68
N VAL A 142 -15.83 18.72 -1.06
CA VAL A 142 -15.86 18.25 0.32
C VAL A 142 -16.16 19.38 1.31
N LEU A 143 -15.55 20.56 1.13
CA LEU A 143 -15.89 21.74 1.93
C LEU A 143 -17.36 22.14 1.75
N GLY A 144 -17.85 22.10 0.50
CA GLY A 144 -19.26 22.37 0.17
C GLY A 144 -20.26 21.36 0.75
N LEU A 145 -19.82 20.14 1.06
CA LEU A 145 -20.63 19.13 1.76
C LEU A 145 -20.71 19.37 3.29
N GLY A 146 -20.01 20.37 3.82
CA GLY A 146 -20.05 20.75 5.24
C GLY A 146 -18.83 20.32 6.06
N VAL A 147 -17.81 19.70 5.45
CA VAL A 147 -16.52 19.48 6.12
C VAL A 147 -15.86 20.84 6.35
N LYS A 148 -15.46 21.12 7.60
CA LYS A 148 -14.89 22.42 7.97
C LYS A 148 -13.37 22.46 7.81
N LYS A 149 -12.70 21.31 7.98
CA LYS A 149 -11.24 21.20 7.92
C LYS A 149 -10.81 19.97 7.14
N ILE A 150 -9.80 20.14 6.30
CA ILE A 150 -9.19 19.07 5.52
C ILE A 150 -7.71 19.01 5.87
N VAL A 151 -7.25 17.85 6.32
CA VAL A 151 -5.83 17.56 6.57
C VAL A 151 -5.35 16.55 5.55
N SER A 152 -4.31 16.91 4.81
CA SER A 152 -3.65 16.08 3.81
C SER A 152 -2.31 15.59 4.36
N ILE A 153 -2.24 14.32 4.77
CA ILE A 153 -0.99 13.69 5.24
C ILE A 153 -0.28 13.07 4.02
N GLN A 154 0.77 13.73 3.56
CA GLN A 154 1.52 13.35 2.36
C GLN A 154 2.90 12.80 2.73
N CYS A 155 3.51 12.01 1.83
CA CYS A 155 4.91 11.62 2.02
C CYS A 155 5.79 12.87 2.12
N GLU A 156 6.96 12.76 2.73
CA GLU A 156 8.02 13.74 2.49
C GLU A 156 8.40 13.71 1.00
N ASP A 157 8.90 14.82 0.46
CA ASP A 157 9.07 14.97 -1.00
C ASP A 157 10.06 13.94 -1.56
N GLU A 158 11.23 13.81 -0.93
CA GLU A 158 12.25 12.79 -1.26
C GLU A 158 11.78 11.35 -1.04
N PHE A 159 10.71 11.17 -0.26
CA PHE A 159 10.15 9.87 0.13
C PHE A 159 8.95 9.46 -0.71
N CYS A 160 8.54 10.30 -1.67
CA CYS A 160 7.33 10.10 -2.43
C CYS A 160 7.40 8.78 -3.21
N ARG A 161 6.54 7.82 -2.86
CA ARG A 161 6.50 6.49 -3.50
C ARG A 161 6.06 6.53 -4.96
N PHE A 162 5.50 7.66 -5.39
CA PHE A 162 5.15 7.93 -6.78
C PHE A 162 5.99 9.05 -7.42
N LYS A 163 7.21 9.28 -6.91
CA LYS A 163 8.19 10.30 -7.35
C LYS A 163 7.72 11.74 -7.13
N GLU A 164 6.73 12.20 -7.88
CA GLU A 164 6.31 13.61 -7.92
C GLU A 164 4.94 13.88 -7.27
N GLY A 165 4.21 12.84 -6.86
CA GLY A 165 2.83 12.96 -6.41
C GLY A 165 2.61 13.93 -5.24
N THR A 166 3.49 13.85 -4.24
CA THR A 166 3.50 14.75 -3.08
C THR A 166 3.72 16.21 -3.51
N LYS A 167 4.77 16.46 -4.28
CA LYS A 167 5.17 17.81 -4.72
C LYS A 167 4.08 18.47 -5.56
N ILE A 168 3.49 17.71 -6.49
CA ILE A 168 2.37 18.17 -7.32
C ILE A 168 1.17 18.55 -6.47
N ASN A 169 0.73 17.67 -5.57
CA ASN A 169 -0.46 17.95 -4.77
C ASN A 169 -0.22 19.06 -3.74
N THR A 170 0.98 19.16 -3.17
CA THR A 170 1.33 20.26 -2.26
C THR A 170 1.19 21.62 -2.93
N ARG A 171 1.68 21.77 -4.17
CA ARG A 171 1.53 22.99 -4.96
C ARG A 171 0.06 23.27 -5.31
N ARG A 172 -0.67 22.22 -5.71
CA ARG A 172 -2.11 22.30 -6.01
C ARG A 172 -2.91 22.81 -4.82
N LEU A 173 -2.71 22.23 -3.63
CA LEU A 173 -3.39 22.64 -2.40
C LEU A 173 -2.95 24.02 -1.92
N ALA A 174 -1.69 24.42 -2.14
CA ALA A 174 -1.23 25.77 -1.83
C ALA A 174 -1.96 26.83 -2.68
N LEU A 175 -2.12 26.58 -3.98
CA LEU A 175 -2.92 27.45 -4.86
C LEU A 175 -4.39 27.44 -4.48
N GLY A 176 -4.97 26.24 -4.27
CA GLY A 176 -6.37 26.10 -3.85
C GLY A 176 -6.67 26.82 -2.54
N ARG A 177 -5.74 26.82 -1.58
CA ARG A 177 -5.88 27.59 -0.32
C ARG A 177 -6.00 29.08 -0.57
N LYS A 178 -5.29 29.64 -1.56
CA LYS A 178 -5.43 31.07 -1.90
C LYS A 178 -6.80 31.41 -2.44
N VAL A 179 -7.33 30.55 -3.31
CA VAL A 179 -8.72 30.69 -3.77
C VAL A 179 -9.71 30.58 -2.61
N LEU A 180 -9.50 29.65 -1.67
CA LEU A 180 -10.35 29.49 -0.49
C LEU A 180 -10.29 30.71 0.44
N GLU A 181 -9.10 31.27 0.68
CA GLU A 181 -8.93 32.52 1.46
C GLU A 181 -9.74 33.66 0.83
N ASP A 182 -9.68 33.84 -0.50
CA ASP A 182 -10.43 34.88 -1.22
C ASP A 182 -11.96 34.66 -1.15
N LEU A 183 -12.40 33.40 -1.03
CA LEU A 183 -13.79 33.01 -0.83
C LEU A 183 -14.24 33.08 0.65
N GLY A 184 -13.37 33.55 1.56
CA GLY A 184 -13.69 33.75 2.98
C GLY A 184 -13.52 32.51 3.87
N PHE A 185 -12.93 31.43 3.36
CA PHE A 185 -12.56 30.27 4.18
C PHE A 185 -11.34 30.58 5.05
N PRO A 186 -11.22 29.96 6.24
CA PRO A 186 -10.05 30.15 7.08
C PRO A 186 -8.79 29.58 6.42
N ARG A 187 -7.64 30.19 6.70
CA ARG A 187 -6.34 29.76 6.14
C ARG A 187 -6.02 28.29 6.42
N ASP A 188 -6.47 27.77 7.55
CA ASP A 188 -6.24 26.39 7.96
C ASP A 188 -7.38 25.43 7.57
N ALA A 189 -8.32 25.87 6.71
CA ALA A 189 -9.32 25.00 6.11
C ALA A 189 -8.69 23.80 5.39
N VAL A 190 -7.47 23.99 4.84
CA VAL A 190 -6.69 22.93 4.21
C VAL A 190 -5.24 22.96 4.71
N THR A 191 -4.86 21.94 5.47
CA THR A 191 -3.51 21.75 6.03
C THR A 191 -2.81 20.59 5.35
N VAL A 192 -1.54 20.77 4.98
CA VAL A 192 -0.67 19.70 4.46
C VAL A 192 0.34 19.34 5.53
N ILE A 193 0.44 18.05 5.86
CA ILE A 193 1.43 17.49 6.79
C ILE A 193 2.35 16.57 6.00
N LYS A 194 3.66 16.72 6.18
CA LYS A 194 4.66 15.82 5.63
C LYS A 194 5.03 14.79 6.69
N TYR A 195 4.96 13.53 6.32
CA TYR A 195 5.35 12.43 7.20
C TYR A 195 5.90 11.30 6.33
N SER A 196 6.87 10.55 6.83
CA SER A 196 7.26 9.29 6.21
C SER A 196 7.68 8.33 7.30
N ARG A 197 7.19 7.10 7.19
CA ARG A 197 7.55 6.04 8.14
C ARG A 197 9.04 5.73 8.03
N LYS A 198 9.73 5.72 9.17
CA LYS A 198 11.15 5.42 9.29
C LYS A 198 11.38 4.13 10.08
N ALA A 199 12.63 3.69 10.13
CA ALA A 199 13.03 2.68 11.09
C ALA A 199 12.96 3.22 12.53
N VAL A 200 12.76 2.34 13.50
CA VAL A 200 12.93 2.62 14.93
C VAL A 200 14.15 1.83 15.39
N TYR A 201 15.01 2.46 16.19
CA TYR A 201 16.29 1.87 16.60
C TYR A 201 16.49 1.96 18.11
N TYR A 202 16.67 0.78 18.69
CA TYR A 202 16.86 0.50 20.09
C TYR A 202 18.33 0.16 20.32
N THR A 203 19.15 1.19 20.53
CA THR A 203 20.60 1.06 20.68
C THR A 203 20.99 0.05 21.76
N GLU A 204 20.21 -0.04 22.84
CA GLU A 204 20.43 -0.96 23.95
C GLU A 204 20.29 -2.45 23.60
N LYS A 205 19.62 -2.76 22.48
CA LYS A 205 19.50 -4.14 21.96
C LYS A 205 20.55 -4.46 20.89
N CYS A 206 21.30 -3.46 20.43
CA CYS A 206 22.22 -3.62 19.31
C CYS A 206 23.56 -4.20 19.78
N VAL A 207 24.04 -5.21 19.06
CA VAL A 207 25.32 -5.87 19.34
C VAL A 207 26.45 -5.41 18.41
N GLY A 208 26.22 -4.41 17.57
CA GLY A 208 27.24 -3.87 16.65
C GLY A 208 27.72 -4.84 15.57
N CYS A 209 26.82 -5.68 15.02
CA CYS A 209 27.19 -6.66 13.97
C CYS A 209 27.14 -6.12 12.53
N ASP A 210 26.69 -4.88 12.35
CA ASP A 210 26.66 -4.10 11.09
C ASP A 210 25.91 -4.71 9.89
N LYS A 211 25.19 -5.83 10.05
CA LYS A 211 24.34 -6.40 8.98
C LYS A 211 23.37 -5.38 8.38
N CYS A 212 22.82 -4.50 9.22
CA CYS A 212 21.90 -3.45 8.79
C CYS A 212 22.58 -2.40 7.88
N VAL A 213 23.87 -2.12 8.09
CA VAL A 213 24.68 -1.23 7.25
C VAL A 213 24.80 -1.85 5.85
N PHE A 214 25.22 -3.12 5.76
CA PHE A 214 25.45 -3.79 4.49
C PHE A 214 24.19 -4.01 3.65
N ILE A 215 23.03 -4.23 4.29
CA ILE A 215 21.78 -4.51 3.56
C ILE A 215 21.01 -3.25 3.16
N CYS A 216 21.36 -2.07 3.68
CA CYS A 216 20.60 -0.85 3.44
C CYS A 216 20.80 -0.37 1.99
N PRO A 217 19.78 -0.42 1.11
CA PRO A 217 19.97 -0.03 -0.29
C PRO A 217 19.98 1.48 -0.50
N TYR A 218 19.75 2.27 0.57
CA TYR A 218 19.65 3.73 0.52
C TYR A 218 20.80 4.42 1.28
N SER A 219 21.80 3.66 1.72
CA SER A 219 22.92 4.19 2.53
C SER A 219 22.47 4.98 3.78
N ALA A 220 21.31 4.63 4.34
CA ALA A 220 20.71 5.33 5.48
C ALA A 220 21.27 4.88 6.84
N ILE A 221 22.29 4.02 6.86
CA ILE A 221 22.87 3.47 8.08
C ILE A 221 24.39 3.45 7.89
N GLU A 222 25.12 4.07 8.81
CA GLU A 222 26.58 4.18 8.80
C GLU A 222 27.18 3.38 9.95
N ALA A 223 28.25 2.64 9.69
CA ALA A 223 29.02 2.00 10.74
C ALA A 223 29.81 3.06 11.51
N GLU A 224 29.87 2.95 12.84
CA GLU A 224 30.67 3.83 13.70
C GLU A 224 31.79 3.04 14.39
N PRO A 225 33.04 3.53 14.40
CA PRO A 225 34.14 2.86 15.08
C PRO A 225 33.85 2.68 16.57
N PHE A 226 33.98 1.44 17.05
CA PHE A 226 33.77 1.08 18.46
C PHE A 226 32.39 1.45 19.03
N ALA A 227 31.39 1.62 18.16
CA ALA A 227 30.03 1.97 18.54
C ALA A 227 29.02 1.19 17.70
N THR A 228 27.76 1.28 18.07
CA THR A 228 26.68 0.72 17.26
C THR A 228 26.38 1.63 16.06
N PRO A 229 25.84 1.12 14.94
CA PRO A 229 25.55 1.93 13.77
C PRO A 229 24.70 3.17 14.02
N LYS A 230 24.97 4.23 13.26
CA LYS A 230 24.18 5.46 13.22
C LYS A 230 23.16 5.41 12.09
N ILE A 231 21.95 5.90 12.35
CA ILE A 231 20.88 5.98 11.34
C ILE A 231 20.74 7.42 10.85
N LEU A 232 20.77 7.58 9.53
CA LEU A 232 20.48 8.81 8.81
C LEU A 232 19.00 8.80 8.40
N TYR A 233 18.14 9.39 9.23
CA TYR A 233 16.68 9.35 9.06
C TYR A 233 16.19 10.08 7.80
N GLU A 234 16.97 11.04 7.31
CA GLU A 234 16.79 11.78 6.06
C GLU A 234 16.95 10.91 4.81
N TYR A 235 17.63 9.76 4.90
CA TYR A 235 17.75 8.78 3.81
C TYR A 235 16.92 7.51 4.07
N CYS A 236 16.38 7.33 5.27
CA CYS A 236 15.67 6.13 5.66
C CYS A 236 14.29 6.01 4.99
N MET A 237 14.19 5.24 3.90
CA MET A 237 12.95 5.04 3.15
C MET A 237 11.90 4.15 3.85
N GLY A 238 12.18 3.68 5.07
CA GLY A 238 11.28 2.79 5.83
C GLY A 238 11.01 1.46 5.15
N CYS A 239 11.98 0.92 4.39
CA CYS A 239 11.79 -0.31 3.62
C CYS A 239 11.89 -1.61 4.44
N GLY A 240 12.49 -1.55 5.63
CA GLY A 240 12.63 -2.67 6.57
C GLY A 240 13.67 -3.73 6.22
N ALA A 241 14.53 -3.51 5.22
CA ALA A 241 15.63 -4.43 4.92
C ALA A 241 16.55 -4.68 6.13
N CYS A 242 16.84 -3.63 6.88
CA CYS A 242 17.63 -3.70 8.11
C CYS A 242 16.93 -4.48 9.22
N ALA A 243 15.59 -4.41 9.31
CA ALA A 243 14.82 -5.12 10.30
C ALA A 243 14.88 -6.64 10.07
N LEU A 244 14.77 -7.06 8.81
CA LEU A 244 14.85 -8.47 8.41
C LEU A 244 16.17 -9.15 8.81
N VAL A 245 17.30 -8.43 8.77
CA VAL A 245 18.62 -9.01 9.06
C VAL A 245 19.06 -8.83 10.51
N CYS A 246 18.25 -8.18 11.35
CA CYS A 246 18.61 -7.88 12.73
C CYS A 246 18.19 -9.03 13.68
N PRO A 247 19.11 -9.89 14.15
CA PRO A 247 18.75 -11.03 14.99
C PRO A 247 18.25 -10.65 16.39
N HIS A 248 18.47 -9.40 16.82
CA HIS A 248 18.07 -8.89 18.14
C HIS A 248 16.85 -7.96 18.09
N HIS A 249 16.24 -7.78 16.90
CA HIS A 249 15.15 -6.82 16.68
C HIS A 249 15.48 -5.41 17.22
N ALA A 250 16.76 -5.04 17.20
CA ALA A 250 17.26 -3.74 17.64
C ALA A 250 16.87 -2.62 16.67
N ILE A 251 16.69 -2.93 15.39
CA ILE A 251 16.16 -2.02 14.39
C ILE A 251 14.90 -2.63 13.77
N GLN A 252 13.81 -1.88 13.74
CA GLN A 252 12.50 -2.34 13.24
C GLN A 252 11.82 -1.23 12.42
N VAL A 253 10.67 -1.53 11.83
CA VAL A 253 9.87 -0.53 11.10
C VAL A 253 8.72 -0.08 12.00
N LYS A 254 8.57 1.23 12.22
CA LYS A 254 7.55 1.77 13.13
C LYS A 254 6.15 1.26 12.77
N GLY A 255 5.43 0.73 13.75
CA GLY A 255 4.06 0.20 13.60
C GLY A 255 3.99 -1.17 12.90
N PHE A 256 5.14 -1.76 12.57
CA PHE A 256 5.32 -3.06 11.95
C PHE A 256 6.42 -3.87 12.64
N GLU A 257 6.55 -3.68 13.95
CA GLU A 257 7.44 -4.43 14.83
C GLU A 257 7.02 -5.92 14.87
N PHE A 258 8.00 -6.81 14.99
CA PHE A 258 7.80 -8.26 14.85
C PHE A 258 6.72 -8.81 15.79
N GLU A 259 6.83 -8.48 17.09
CA GLU A 259 5.89 -8.95 18.12
C GLU A 259 4.48 -8.39 17.91
N ASP A 260 4.38 -7.12 17.48
CA ASP A 260 3.11 -6.48 17.19
C ASP A 260 2.40 -7.15 16.02
N VAL A 261 3.13 -7.49 14.95
CA VAL A 261 2.60 -8.20 13.79
C VAL A 261 2.14 -9.60 14.18
N LEU A 262 2.97 -10.35 14.93
CA LEU A 262 2.65 -11.68 15.44
C LEU A 262 1.37 -11.66 16.27
N LYS A 263 1.27 -10.75 17.24
CA LYS A 263 0.11 -10.60 18.12
C LYS A 263 -1.17 -10.31 17.33
N ARG A 264 -1.11 -9.41 16.33
CA ARG A 264 -2.28 -9.01 15.53
C ARG A 264 -2.97 -10.18 14.84
N TYR A 265 -2.22 -11.01 14.11
CA TYR A 265 -2.84 -12.14 13.40
C TYR A 265 -3.17 -13.31 14.33
N CYS A 266 -2.40 -13.54 15.40
CA CYS A 266 -2.68 -14.59 16.37
C CYS A 266 -3.97 -14.32 17.16
N ASP A 267 -4.14 -13.11 17.69
CA ASP A 267 -5.36 -12.73 18.43
C ASP A 267 -6.60 -12.87 17.56
N THR A 268 -6.48 -12.49 16.29
CA THR A 268 -7.57 -12.61 15.31
C THR A 268 -7.88 -14.08 14.98
N ALA A 269 -6.85 -14.91 14.81
CA ALA A 269 -7.02 -16.35 14.59
C ALA A 269 -7.74 -17.03 15.75
N ILE A 270 -7.35 -16.73 17.00
CA ILE A 270 -7.99 -17.27 18.20
C ILE A 270 -9.47 -16.92 18.22
N LYS A 271 -9.81 -15.64 17.99
CA LYS A 271 -11.20 -15.18 17.95
C LYS A 271 -12.02 -15.91 16.88
N LEU A 272 -11.53 -15.96 15.64
CA LEU A 272 -12.27 -16.56 14.53
C LEU A 272 -12.42 -18.09 14.66
N LYS A 273 -11.43 -18.76 15.27
CA LYS A 273 -11.56 -20.19 15.60
C LYS A 273 -12.58 -20.45 16.69
N ALA A 274 -12.69 -19.60 17.70
CA ALA A 274 -13.73 -19.70 18.72
C ALA A 274 -15.14 -19.54 18.11
N GLU A 275 -15.26 -18.79 17.01
CA GLU A 275 -16.50 -18.69 16.20
C GLU A 275 -16.74 -19.91 15.30
N GLY A 276 -15.88 -20.93 15.33
CA GLY A 276 -16.01 -22.15 14.51
C GLY A 276 -15.61 -21.98 13.04
N ARG A 277 -14.91 -20.89 12.69
CA ARG A 277 -14.50 -20.65 11.29
C ARG A 277 -13.33 -21.55 10.89
N SER A 278 -13.51 -22.27 9.79
CA SER A 278 -12.49 -23.12 9.18
C SER A 278 -12.84 -23.38 7.69
N PRO A 279 -11.87 -23.50 6.78
CA PRO A 279 -10.43 -23.24 6.99
C PRO A 279 -10.16 -21.74 7.18
N LEU A 280 -9.10 -21.40 7.91
CA LEU A 280 -8.66 -20.02 8.10
C LEU A 280 -7.41 -19.73 7.26
N VAL A 281 -7.45 -18.70 6.41
CA VAL A 281 -6.30 -18.30 5.57
C VAL A 281 -5.76 -16.95 6.01
N LEU A 282 -4.44 -16.84 6.21
CA LEU A 282 -3.77 -15.55 6.44
C LEU A 282 -3.23 -15.03 5.11
N VAL A 283 -3.55 -13.79 4.76
CA VAL A 283 -3.06 -13.11 3.56
C VAL A 283 -2.15 -11.97 3.98
N PHE A 284 -0.84 -12.13 3.80
CA PHE A 284 0.08 -11.00 3.80
C PHE A 284 -0.02 -10.31 2.44
N SER A 285 -0.29 -9.01 2.40
CA SER A 285 -0.48 -8.28 1.14
C SER A 285 0.39 -7.03 1.05
N CYS A 286 1.13 -6.88 -0.05
CA CYS A 286 1.93 -5.70 -0.37
C CYS A 286 0.95 -4.54 -0.53
N GLN A 287 1.08 -3.47 0.27
CA GLN A 287 0.16 -2.32 0.19
C GLN A 287 0.06 -1.64 -1.18
N TRP A 288 0.99 -1.96 -2.08
CA TRP A 288 1.08 -1.44 -3.45
C TRP A 288 0.65 -2.42 -4.52
N SER A 289 0.52 -3.71 -4.20
CA SER A 289 0.16 -4.74 -5.19
C SER A 289 -1.35 -4.80 -5.41
N GLU A 290 -2.12 -4.42 -4.39
CA GLU A 290 -3.58 -4.43 -4.42
C GLU A 290 -4.13 -3.21 -3.66
N PHE A 291 -5.17 -2.56 -4.20
CA PHE A 291 -5.76 -1.37 -3.60
C PHE A 291 -7.17 -1.63 -3.10
N SER A 292 -8.07 -2.03 -3.99
CA SER A 292 -9.50 -2.22 -3.73
C SER A 292 -9.78 -3.19 -2.57
N ALA A 293 -9.13 -4.35 -2.57
CA ALA A 293 -9.35 -5.33 -1.51
C ALA A 293 -8.84 -4.83 -0.15
N LEU A 294 -7.78 -4.02 -0.13
CA LEU A 294 -7.20 -3.48 1.10
C LEU A 294 -7.98 -2.29 1.67
N ASP A 295 -8.75 -1.57 0.86
CA ASP A 295 -9.64 -0.52 1.38
C ASP A 295 -10.95 -1.07 1.95
N ASN A 296 -11.42 -2.19 1.43
CA ASN A 296 -12.66 -2.83 1.87
C ASN A 296 -12.41 -4.29 2.30
N PRO A 297 -11.54 -4.51 3.30
CA PRO A 297 -11.09 -5.86 3.65
C PRO A 297 -12.25 -6.75 4.10
N GLU A 298 -13.23 -6.20 4.82
CA GLU A 298 -14.40 -6.96 5.30
C GLU A 298 -15.23 -7.55 4.15
N ASN A 299 -15.35 -6.84 3.03
CA ASN A 299 -16.15 -7.30 1.89
C ASN A 299 -15.50 -8.48 1.15
N ILE A 300 -14.17 -8.50 1.12
CA ILE A 300 -13.40 -9.50 0.37
C ILE A 300 -13.02 -10.68 1.26
N PHE A 301 -12.43 -10.42 2.43
CA PHE A 301 -11.79 -11.44 3.25
C PHE A 301 -12.75 -12.12 4.23
N SER A 302 -13.67 -11.37 4.85
CA SER A 302 -14.53 -11.91 5.92
C SER A 302 -15.54 -12.95 5.41
N LYS A 303 -15.95 -12.85 4.14
CA LYS A 303 -16.77 -13.87 3.45
C LYS A 303 -16.01 -15.16 3.14
N ARG A 304 -14.68 -15.12 3.16
CA ARG A 304 -13.78 -16.20 2.71
C ARG A 304 -12.98 -16.83 3.85
N ASN A 305 -13.34 -16.54 5.11
CA ASN A 305 -12.55 -16.91 6.29
C ASN A 305 -11.06 -16.53 6.13
N CYS A 306 -10.80 -15.38 5.54
CA CYS A 306 -9.47 -14.85 5.36
C CYS A 306 -9.21 -13.74 6.37
N VAL A 307 -7.99 -13.72 6.91
CA VAL A 307 -7.44 -12.60 7.66
C VAL A 307 -6.43 -11.93 6.76
N VAL A 308 -6.55 -10.63 6.53
CA VAL A 308 -5.54 -9.88 5.78
C VAL A 308 -4.65 -9.10 6.72
N LEU A 309 -3.34 -9.17 6.49
CA LEU A 309 -2.36 -8.29 7.10
C LEU A 309 -1.63 -7.54 6.01
N GLU A 310 -1.86 -6.24 5.95
CA GLU A 310 -1.18 -5.37 5.02
C GLU A 310 0.27 -5.17 5.45
N VAL A 311 1.19 -5.40 4.51
CA VAL A 311 2.63 -5.28 4.71
C VAL A 311 3.13 -4.06 3.95
N PRO A 312 3.90 -3.15 4.60
CA PRO A 312 4.45 -1.98 3.92
C PRO A 312 5.33 -2.32 2.72
N CYS A 313 6.09 -3.42 2.85
CA CYS A 313 6.89 -4.07 1.82
C CYS A 313 7.29 -5.47 2.26
N PHE A 314 7.27 -6.45 1.36
CA PHE A 314 7.75 -7.80 1.67
C PHE A 314 9.25 -7.89 1.95
N LYS A 315 10.04 -6.88 1.57
CA LYS A 315 11.45 -6.74 1.98
C LYS A 315 11.62 -6.71 3.51
N ALA A 316 10.60 -6.30 4.25
CA ALA A 316 10.58 -6.28 5.70
C ALA A 316 9.97 -7.53 6.33
N LEU A 317 9.28 -8.38 5.55
CA LEU A 317 8.54 -9.51 6.10
C LEU A 317 9.49 -10.68 6.37
N ASP A 318 9.71 -10.96 7.65
CA ASP A 318 10.44 -12.14 8.08
C ASP A 318 9.64 -13.42 7.72
N PRO A 319 10.23 -14.38 6.96
CA PRO A 319 9.60 -15.68 6.67
C PRO A 319 9.11 -16.46 7.89
N VAL A 320 9.70 -16.21 9.07
CA VAL A 320 9.26 -16.81 10.35
C VAL A 320 7.79 -16.50 10.65
N HIS A 321 7.25 -15.36 10.20
CA HIS A 321 5.83 -15.06 10.36
C HIS A 321 4.92 -16.09 9.68
N ILE A 322 5.33 -16.67 8.55
CA ILE A 322 4.53 -17.68 7.84
C ILE A 322 4.52 -18.99 8.62
N VAL A 323 5.67 -19.41 9.16
CA VAL A 323 5.77 -20.58 10.05
C VAL A 323 4.92 -20.37 11.30
N ASN A 324 5.03 -19.19 11.93
CA ASN A 324 4.25 -18.84 13.11
C ASN A 324 2.74 -18.81 12.82
N ALA A 325 2.31 -18.28 11.68
CA ALA A 325 0.91 -18.28 11.29
C ALA A 325 0.35 -19.71 11.17
N LEU A 326 1.04 -20.60 10.45
CA LEU A 326 0.62 -22.00 10.31
C LEU A 326 0.57 -22.72 11.67
N ARG A 327 1.51 -22.44 12.57
CA ARG A 327 1.53 -23.02 13.93
C ARG A 327 0.43 -22.46 14.84
N ASN A 328 0.04 -21.20 14.67
CA ASN A 328 -0.96 -20.51 15.49
C ASN A 328 -2.37 -20.55 14.89
N GLY A 329 -2.61 -21.49 13.98
CA GLY A 329 -3.97 -21.90 13.62
C GLY A 329 -4.43 -21.50 12.22
N PHE A 330 -3.60 -20.89 11.40
CA PHE A 330 -3.96 -20.72 9.99
C PHE A 330 -3.76 -22.04 9.23
N ASP A 331 -4.75 -22.40 8.41
CA ASP A 331 -4.71 -23.59 7.56
C ASP A 331 -3.89 -23.35 6.29
N GLY A 332 -3.81 -22.11 5.84
CA GLY A 332 -2.96 -21.67 4.74
C GLY A 332 -2.50 -20.22 4.89
N VAL A 333 -1.38 -19.91 4.27
CA VAL A 333 -0.80 -18.56 4.25
C VAL A 333 -0.53 -18.15 2.80
N MET A 334 -1.07 -17.00 2.42
CA MET A 334 -0.89 -16.38 1.12
C MET A 334 0.01 -15.16 1.25
N ALA A 335 1.00 -15.02 0.37
CA ALA A 335 1.80 -13.82 0.22
C ALA A 335 1.50 -13.16 -1.12
N ALA A 336 0.82 -12.01 -1.11
CA ALA A 336 0.55 -11.23 -2.32
C ALA A 336 1.61 -10.14 -2.50
N VAL A 337 2.52 -10.36 -3.44
CA VAL A 337 3.63 -9.44 -3.72
C VAL A 337 3.35 -8.59 -4.96
N CYS A 338 4.02 -7.45 -4.99
CA CYS A 338 4.01 -6.54 -6.11
C CYS A 338 4.67 -7.16 -7.35
N SER A 339 4.13 -6.90 -8.55
CA SER A 339 4.81 -7.22 -9.82
C SER A 339 6.15 -6.48 -9.95
N ALA A 340 6.99 -6.92 -10.90
CA ALA A 340 8.36 -6.42 -11.04
C ALA A 340 8.34 -4.92 -11.36
N GLU A 341 7.46 -4.52 -12.28
CA GLU A 341 7.35 -3.13 -12.70
C GLU A 341 6.56 -2.27 -11.70
N ASP A 342 5.86 -2.88 -10.74
CA ASP A 342 5.06 -2.16 -9.74
C ASP A 342 5.78 -1.93 -8.40
N CYS A 343 6.95 -2.53 -8.18
CA CYS A 343 7.64 -2.43 -6.90
C CYS A 343 8.03 -0.98 -6.58
N LYS A 344 7.60 -0.45 -5.43
CA LYS A 344 7.85 0.95 -5.02
C LYS A 344 9.11 1.15 -4.19
N LEU A 345 9.81 0.08 -3.86
CA LEU A 345 11.02 0.09 -3.06
C LEU A 345 12.06 -0.77 -3.76
N GLN A 346 13.28 -0.25 -3.90
CA GLN A 346 14.39 -0.90 -4.60
C GLN A 346 14.56 -2.35 -4.13
N GLU A 347 14.57 -3.29 -5.08
CA GLU A 347 14.70 -4.75 -4.87
C GLU A 347 13.70 -5.37 -3.87
N GLY A 348 12.55 -4.71 -3.65
CA GLY A 348 11.59 -5.13 -2.63
C GLY A 348 11.00 -6.52 -2.91
N ARG A 349 10.63 -6.75 -4.18
CA ARG A 349 10.12 -8.03 -4.69
C ARG A 349 11.20 -9.10 -4.68
N ASP A 350 12.38 -8.79 -5.22
CA ASP A 350 13.44 -9.78 -5.42
C ASP A 350 13.97 -10.33 -4.08
N THR A 351 14.03 -9.50 -3.05
CA THR A 351 14.29 -9.96 -1.68
C THR A 351 13.19 -10.88 -1.18
N ALA A 352 11.92 -10.54 -1.43
CA ALA A 352 10.79 -11.38 -1.03
C ALA A 352 10.84 -12.76 -1.69
N GLU A 353 11.04 -12.82 -3.00
CA GLU A 353 11.09 -14.09 -3.74
C GLU A 353 12.23 -14.99 -3.24
N ARG A 354 13.43 -14.44 -3.04
CA ARG A 354 14.57 -15.20 -2.49
C ARG A 354 14.26 -15.77 -1.10
N ASN A 355 13.73 -14.94 -0.20
CA ASN A 355 13.39 -15.39 1.16
C ASN A 355 12.28 -16.45 1.16
N MET A 356 11.28 -16.29 0.31
CA MET A 356 10.15 -17.21 0.22
C MET A 356 10.51 -18.52 -0.48
N ALA A 357 11.50 -18.52 -1.37
CA ALA A 357 12.05 -19.74 -1.94
C ALA A 357 12.73 -20.60 -0.85
N VAL A 358 13.58 -19.98 -0.03
CA VAL A 358 14.22 -20.67 1.13
C VAL A 358 13.17 -21.21 2.10
N LEU A 359 12.11 -20.43 2.36
CA LEU A 359 11.00 -20.87 3.20
C LEU A 359 10.24 -22.07 2.59
N LYS A 360 9.97 -22.07 1.28
CA LYS A 360 9.28 -23.18 0.62
C LYS A 360 10.04 -24.50 0.78
N ASP A 361 11.37 -24.48 0.65
CA ASP A 361 12.20 -25.66 0.88
C ASP A 361 12.09 -26.16 2.33
N PHE A 362 12.07 -25.24 3.30
CA PHE A 362 11.87 -25.57 4.71
C PHE A 362 10.48 -26.16 4.98
N LEU A 363 9.41 -25.55 4.42
CA LEU A 363 8.05 -26.06 4.54
C LEU A 363 7.89 -27.44 3.88
N GLY A 364 8.63 -27.72 2.80
CA GLY A 364 8.68 -29.04 2.16
C GLY A 364 9.17 -30.13 3.10
N LYS A 365 10.21 -29.85 3.89
CA LYS A 365 10.72 -30.77 4.91
C LYS A 365 9.69 -31.05 6.03
N MET A 366 8.73 -30.15 6.22
CA MET A 366 7.64 -30.28 7.20
C MET A 366 6.34 -30.85 6.60
N GLY A 367 6.29 -31.11 5.28
CA GLY A 367 5.06 -31.52 4.60
C GLY A 367 3.99 -30.42 4.53
N LEU A 368 4.39 -29.15 4.54
CA LEU A 368 3.50 -27.98 4.58
C LEU A 368 3.54 -27.12 3.31
N THR A 369 4.23 -27.57 2.25
CA THR A 369 4.38 -26.80 0.99
C THR A 369 3.05 -26.30 0.43
N GLU A 370 2.03 -27.17 0.38
CA GLU A 370 0.72 -26.82 -0.19
C GLU A 370 -0.07 -25.81 0.65
N ARG A 371 0.39 -25.49 1.86
CA ARG A 371 -0.24 -24.51 2.77
C ARG A 371 0.37 -23.12 2.64
N PHE A 372 1.36 -22.92 1.78
CA PHE A 372 1.94 -21.60 1.53
C PHE A 372 2.09 -21.32 0.04
N GLU A 373 1.64 -20.14 -0.39
CA GLU A 373 1.83 -19.71 -1.77
C GLU A 373 2.11 -18.21 -1.87
N LEU A 374 3.08 -17.87 -2.74
CA LEU A 374 3.42 -16.50 -3.07
C LEU A 374 2.84 -16.20 -4.45
N PHE A 375 2.03 -15.16 -4.54
CA PHE A 375 1.39 -14.70 -5.75
C PHE A 375 1.85 -13.30 -6.10
N GLU A 376 2.26 -13.12 -7.35
CA GLU A 376 2.45 -11.80 -7.94
C GLU A 376 1.09 -11.19 -8.31
N VAL A 377 0.82 -9.95 -7.93
CA VAL A 377 -0.38 -9.22 -8.35
C VAL A 377 -0.03 -7.77 -8.71
N SER A 378 -0.85 -7.16 -9.56
CA SER A 378 -0.67 -5.80 -10.03
C SER A 378 -1.94 -4.97 -9.83
N PRO A 379 -1.84 -3.72 -9.35
CA PRO A 379 -2.98 -2.81 -9.30
C PRO A 379 -3.45 -2.38 -10.70
N ARG A 380 -2.73 -2.76 -11.76
CA ARG A 380 -3.12 -2.57 -13.16
C ARG A 380 -4.11 -3.62 -13.66
N SER A 381 -4.24 -4.73 -12.95
CA SER A 381 -5.07 -5.87 -13.33
C SER A 381 -6.25 -6.01 -12.37
N ALA A 382 -7.35 -5.31 -12.66
CA ALA A 382 -8.54 -5.37 -11.82
C ALA A 382 -9.08 -6.80 -11.69
N GLY A 383 -9.37 -7.24 -10.46
CA GLY A 383 -9.94 -8.55 -10.18
C GLY A 383 -8.95 -9.73 -10.18
N GLU A 384 -7.66 -9.50 -10.50
CA GLU A 384 -6.66 -10.56 -10.50
C GLU A 384 -6.40 -11.09 -9.07
N PHE A 385 -6.36 -10.20 -8.08
CA PHE A 385 -6.13 -10.55 -6.69
C PHE A 385 -7.23 -11.48 -6.15
N GLU A 386 -8.50 -11.14 -6.37
CA GLU A 386 -9.65 -11.92 -5.92
C GLU A 386 -9.67 -13.31 -6.55
N LYS A 387 -9.38 -13.41 -7.85
CA LYS A 387 -9.28 -14.70 -8.55
C LYS A 387 -8.22 -15.61 -7.94
N LYS A 388 -7.03 -15.06 -7.62
CA LYS A 388 -5.94 -15.82 -6.99
C LYS A 388 -6.26 -16.19 -5.55
N LEU A 389 -6.89 -15.28 -4.80
CA LEU A 389 -7.36 -15.56 -3.45
C LEU A 389 -8.39 -16.70 -3.44
N ASP A 390 -9.39 -16.63 -4.32
CA ASP A 390 -10.44 -17.66 -4.45
C ASP A 390 -9.84 -19.04 -4.77
N ALA A 391 -8.92 -19.08 -5.74
CA ALA A 391 -8.21 -20.31 -6.10
C ALA A 391 -7.45 -20.89 -4.90
N PHE A 392 -6.72 -20.05 -4.17
CA PHE A 392 -5.94 -20.48 -3.01
C PHE A 392 -6.84 -20.94 -1.86
N THR A 393 -7.92 -20.22 -1.53
CA THR A 393 -8.85 -20.63 -0.47
C THR A 393 -9.52 -21.96 -0.76
N ASN A 394 -9.87 -22.22 -2.02
CA ASN A 394 -10.45 -23.50 -2.45
C ASN A 394 -9.44 -24.65 -2.32
N LYS A 395 -8.18 -24.39 -2.67
CA LYS A 395 -7.08 -25.34 -2.47
C LYS A 395 -6.88 -25.67 -0.98
N ILE A 396 -6.89 -24.68 -0.09
CA ILE A 396 -6.74 -24.92 1.35
C ILE A 396 -7.94 -25.68 1.93
N ALA A 397 -9.15 -25.40 1.44
CA ALA A 397 -10.35 -26.12 1.84
C ALA A 397 -10.28 -27.62 1.49
N SER A 398 -9.79 -27.97 0.30
CA SER A 398 -9.65 -29.38 -0.11
C SER A 398 -8.59 -30.14 0.69
N ILE A 399 -7.49 -29.47 1.06
CA ILE A 399 -6.45 -30.07 1.92
C ILE A 399 -6.97 -30.28 3.35
N SER A 400 -7.78 -29.34 3.85
CA SER A 400 -8.28 -29.37 5.22
C SER A 400 -9.40 -30.40 5.43
N SER A 401 -10.27 -30.61 4.43
CA SER A 401 -11.28 -31.67 4.46
C SER A 401 -10.68 -33.08 4.42
N THR A 402 -9.51 -33.24 3.81
CA THR A 402 -8.82 -34.55 3.72
C THR A 402 -8.24 -35.03 5.06
N LYS A 403 -8.11 -34.16 6.07
CA LYS A 403 -7.63 -34.52 7.43
C LYS A 403 -8.69 -35.19 8.33
N LEU A 404 -9.89 -35.52 7.83
CA LEU A 404 -10.92 -36.31 8.53
C LEU A 404 -10.74 -37.83 8.40
N SER A 405 -9.50 -38.32 8.58
CA SER A 405 -9.30 -39.67 9.06
C SER A 405 -8.26 -39.63 10.19
N LYS A 406 -8.78 -39.61 11.42
CA LYS A 406 -7.98 -39.92 12.61
C LYS A 406 -7.33 -41.28 12.37
N LYS A 407 -6.00 -41.32 12.29
CA LYS A 407 -5.27 -42.50 12.76
C LYS A 407 -4.74 -42.15 14.14
N GLU A 408 -5.48 -42.61 15.13
CA GLU A 408 -4.94 -42.93 16.45
C GLU A 408 -3.79 -43.92 16.24
N VAL A 409 -2.61 -43.57 16.72
CA VAL A 409 -1.66 -44.49 17.38
C VAL A 409 -0.97 -43.69 18.47
#